data_AF-A0A7H1N6T4-F1
#
_entry.id   AF-A0A7H1N6T4-F1
#
_cell.length_a   1.000
_cell.length_b   1.000
_cell.length_c   1.000
_cell.angle_alpha   90.00
_cell.angle_beta   90.00
_cell.angle_gamma   90.00
#
_symmetry.space_group_name_H-M   'P 1'
#
loop_
_entity.id
_entity.type
_entity.pdbx_description
1 polymer ?
#
loop_
_entity_poly.entity_id
_entity_poly.type
_entity_poly.pdbx_seq_one_letter_code
_entity_poly.pdbx_strand_id
1 'polypeptide(L)'
;MIIVSIPVTAEFKALLDRTKRTSTHIVVLEKTKQPYKAFYFRHAFRRAANKAGLKDLQFLDFRCSAVVRLAEAGCTIPQIAAITGHQLERTKAVLETYLPRNSEMAKAAIHTLESYRNRTKSQTS
;
A
#
# COMPACT_ATOMS: atom_id res chain seq x y z
N MET A 1 -11.53 -10.42 19.79
CA MET A 1 -11.03 -9.29 18.98
C MET A 1 -9.64 -9.66 18.50
N ILE A 2 -9.45 -9.92 17.20
CA ILE A 2 -8.14 -10.27 16.66
C ILE A 2 -7.41 -8.96 16.38
N ILE A 3 -6.30 -8.72 17.09
CA ILE A 3 -5.42 -7.58 16.83
C ILE A 3 -4.49 -8.01 15.70
N VAL A 4 -4.63 -7.38 14.53
CA VAL A 4 -3.72 -7.56 13.40
C VAL A 4 -2.69 -6.44 13.45
N SER A 5 -1.42 -6.80 13.68
CA SER A 5 -0.30 -5.86 13.61
C SER A 5 0.07 -5.61 12.16
N ILE A 6 0.03 -4.35 11.72
CA ILE A 6 0.41 -3.93 10.36
C ILE A 6 1.65 -3.03 10.50
N PRO A 7 2.83 -3.46 10.02
CA PRO A 7 4.02 -2.63 10.06
C PRO A 7 3.85 -1.41 9.15
N VAL A 8 4.45 -0.31 9.56
CA VAL A 8 4.44 0.96 8.81
C VAL A 8 5.86 1.35 8.42
N THR A 9 6.00 2.20 7.41
CA THR A 9 7.30 2.76 7.04
C THR A 9 7.86 3.63 8.17
N ALA A 10 9.19 3.75 8.24
CA ALA A 10 9.85 4.59 9.23
C ALA A 10 9.39 6.06 9.13
N GLU A 11 9.19 6.56 7.91
CA GLU A 11 8.66 7.90 7.65
C GLU A 11 7.25 8.06 8.25
N PHE A 12 6.35 7.10 8.03
CA PHE A 12 5.00 7.19 8.56
C PHE A 12 4.99 7.07 10.09
N LYS A 13 5.86 6.22 10.66
CA LYS A 13 6.03 6.16 12.11
C LYS A 13 6.48 7.50 12.68
N ALA A 14 7.50 8.13 12.10
CA ALA A 14 7.98 9.44 12.54
C ALA A 14 6.89 10.53 12.44
N LEU A 15 6.06 10.47 11.39
CA LEU A 15 4.88 11.33 11.25
C LEU A 15 3.86 11.11 12.37
N LEU A 16 3.59 9.85 12.72
CA LEU A 16 2.65 9.53 13.81
C LEU A 16 3.20 9.98 15.17
N ASP A 17 4.48 9.74 15.44
CA ASP A 17 5.14 10.08 16.70
C ASP A 17 5.13 11.60 16.97
N ARG A 18 5.28 12.43 15.94
CA ARG A 18 5.21 13.90 16.06
C ARG A 18 3.79 14.46 16.13
N THR A 19 2.78 13.67 15.77
CA THR A 19 1.39 14.15 15.73
C THR A 19 0.78 14.06 17.12
N LYS A 20 0.31 15.20 17.66
CA LYS A 20 -0.37 15.22 18.97
C LYS A 20 -1.58 14.29 18.95
N ARG A 21 -1.60 13.32 19.86
CA ARG A 21 -2.73 12.40 20.00
C ARG A 21 -3.92 13.12 20.61
N THR A 22 -4.99 13.30 19.82
CA THR A 22 -6.23 13.97 20.25
C THR A 22 -7.41 13.02 20.42
N SER A 23 -7.32 11.79 19.93
CA SER A 23 -8.38 10.79 19.98
C SER A 23 -7.78 9.38 20.05
N THR A 24 -8.62 8.41 20.42
CA THR A 24 -8.32 6.97 20.29
C THR A 24 -8.39 6.49 18.84
N HIS A 25 -8.99 7.29 17.94
CA HIS A 25 -9.10 6.99 16.51
C HIS A 25 -8.21 7.94 15.69
N ILE A 26 -7.65 7.44 14.59
CA ILE A 26 -6.79 8.22 13.69
C ILE A 26 -7.64 9.07 12.73
N VAL A 27 -8.72 8.50 12.16
CA VAL A 27 -9.58 9.18 11.18
C VAL A 27 -10.81 9.74 11.90
N VAL A 28 -10.73 11.01 12.30
CA VAL A 28 -11.79 11.70 13.06
C VAL A 28 -12.32 12.92 12.32
N LEU A 29 -13.62 13.18 12.50
CA LEU A 29 -14.27 14.36 11.95
C LEU A 29 -13.82 15.60 12.73
N GLU A 30 -13.33 16.62 12.03
CA GLU A 30 -12.70 17.80 12.65
C GLU A 30 -13.64 18.55 13.60
N LYS A 31 -14.93 18.63 13.23
CA LYS A 31 -15.98 19.37 13.95
C LYS A 31 -16.41 18.68 15.24
N THR A 32 -16.65 17.36 15.19
CA THR A 32 -17.23 16.62 16.33
C THR A 32 -16.18 15.84 17.13
N LYS A 33 -14.94 15.72 16.61
CA LYS A 33 -13.87 14.87 17.12
C LYS A 33 -14.22 13.37 17.24
N GLN A 34 -15.36 12.99 16.68
CA GLN A 34 -15.81 11.60 16.62
C GLN A 34 -15.22 10.88 15.40
N PRO A 35 -15.10 9.54 15.44
CA PRO A 35 -14.68 8.77 14.27
C PRO A 35 -15.60 9.02 13.08
N TYR A 36 -15.03 9.05 11.89
CA TYR A 36 -15.85 9.13 10.68
C TYR A 36 -16.73 7.89 10.53
N LYS A 37 -18.02 8.09 10.23
CA LYS A 37 -18.85 7.01 9.65
C LYS A 37 -18.47 6.84 8.18
N ALA A 38 -18.50 5.61 7.68
CA ALA A 38 -18.08 5.27 6.32
C ALA A 38 -18.73 6.13 5.23
N PHE A 39 -20.04 6.40 5.35
CA PHE A 39 -20.78 7.27 4.44
C PHE A 39 -20.18 8.70 4.39
N TYR A 40 -20.03 9.35 5.55
CA TYR A 40 -19.46 10.70 5.63
C TYR A 40 -18.02 10.77 5.14
N PHE A 41 -17.25 9.71 5.39
CA PHE A 41 -15.89 9.60 4.90
C PHE A 41 -15.85 9.55 3.38
N ARG A 42 -16.70 8.75 2.73
CA ARG A 42 -16.79 8.66 1.28
C ARG A 42 -17.10 10.03 0.64
N HIS A 43 -17.98 10.81 1.25
CA HIS A 43 -18.27 12.17 0.80
C HIS A 43 -17.10 13.13 1.00
N ALA A 44 -16.43 13.07 2.16
CA ALA A 44 -15.23 13.88 2.41
C ALA A 44 -14.12 13.55 1.41
N PHE A 45 -13.92 12.26 1.14
CA PHE A 45 -12.99 11.78 0.13
C PHE A 45 -13.34 12.30 -1.27
N ARG A 46 -14.60 12.17 -1.71
CA ARG A 46 -15.05 12.68 -3.02
C ARG A 46 -14.78 14.18 -3.16
N ARG A 47 -15.03 14.97 -2.12
CA ARG A 47 -14.72 16.42 -2.13
C ARG A 47 -13.23 16.67 -2.31
N ALA A 48 -12.37 15.91 -1.60
CA ALA A 48 -10.92 16.03 -1.74
C ALA A 48 -10.44 15.63 -3.14
N ALA A 49 -10.94 14.52 -3.69
CA ALA A 49 -10.64 14.07 -5.05
C ALA A 49 -11.05 15.11 -6.10
N ASN A 50 -12.28 15.67 -5.99
CA ASN A 50 -12.76 16.72 -6.89
C ASN A 50 -11.88 17.98 -6.81
N LYS A 51 -11.46 18.39 -5.61
CA LYS A 51 -10.56 19.54 -5.40
C LYS A 51 -9.18 19.31 -6.03
N ALA A 52 -8.71 18.07 -6.06
CA ALA A 52 -7.48 17.67 -6.71
C ALA A 52 -7.64 17.45 -8.24
N GLY A 53 -8.83 17.63 -8.80
CA GLY A 53 -9.10 17.39 -10.22
C GLY A 53 -9.16 15.90 -10.61
N LEU A 54 -9.20 15.00 -9.63
CA LEU A 54 -9.24 13.54 -9.86
C LEU A 54 -10.69 13.08 -10.03
N LYS A 55 -11.02 12.54 -11.20
CA LYS A 55 -12.33 11.97 -11.53
C LYS A 55 -12.33 10.45 -11.32
N ASP A 56 -13.52 9.90 -11.09
CA ASP A 56 -13.79 8.45 -11.05
C ASP A 56 -12.97 7.60 -10.06
N LEU A 57 -12.38 8.24 -9.05
CA LEU A 57 -11.59 7.56 -8.04
C LEU A 57 -12.41 7.21 -6.79
N GLN A 58 -12.27 5.97 -6.34
CA GLN A 58 -12.81 5.44 -5.10
C GLN A 58 -11.72 5.37 -4.03
N PHE A 59 -12.11 5.47 -2.76
CA PHE A 59 -11.14 5.37 -1.66
C PHE A 59 -10.40 4.02 -1.64
N LEU A 60 -11.07 2.95 -2.07
CA LEU A 60 -10.47 1.61 -2.17
C LEU A 60 -9.36 1.54 -3.23
N ASP A 61 -9.29 2.48 -4.17
CA ASP A 61 -8.28 2.47 -5.23
C ASP A 61 -6.88 2.75 -4.68
N PHE A 62 -6.76 3.44 -3.53
CA PHE A 62 -5.46 3.58 -2.85
C PHE A 62 -4.83 2.24 -2.49
N ARG A 63 -5.67 1.26 -2.16
CA ARG A 63 -5.20 -0.08 -1.83
C ARG A 63 -4.73 -0.82 -3.07
N CYS A 64 -5.38 -0.61 -4.21
CA CYS A 64 -4.89 -1.09 -5.50
C CYS A 64 -3.55 -0.42 -5.85
N SER A 65 -3.42 0.90 -5.65
CA SER A 65 -2.15 1.61 -5.84
C SER A 65 -1.04 1.08 -4.92
N ALA A 66 -1.35 0.73 -3.67
CA ALA A 66 -0.39 0.12 -2.75
C ALA A 66 0.08 -1.25 -3.25
N VAL A 67 -0.82 -2.08 -3.77
CA VAL A 67 -0.48 -3.38 -4.38
C VAL A 67 0.49 -3.20 -5.55
N VAL A 68 0.20 -2.26 -6.45
CA VAL A 68 1.06 -1.97 -7.63
C VAL A 68 2.44 -1.47 -7.18
N ARG A 69 2.50 -0.49 -6.27
CA ARG A 69 3.77 0.07 -5.79
C ARG A 69 4.65 -0.95 -5.09
N LEU A 70 4.06 -1.87 -4.33
CA LEU A 70 4.81 -2.95 -3.70
C LEU A 70 5.36 -3.94 -4.73
N ALA A 71 4.61 -4.24 -5.78
CA ALA A 71 5.09 -5.08 -6.87
C ALA A 71 6.22 -4.40 -7.67
N GLU A 72 6.11 -3.11 -7.94
CA GLU A 72 7.18 -2.30 -8.56
C GLU A 72 8.45 -2.28 -7.69
N ALA A 73 8.29 -2.29 -6.36
CA ALA A 73 9.41 -2.43 -5.41
C ALA A 73 9.99 -3.86 -5.34
N GLY A 74 9.48 -4.80 -6.13
CA GLY A 74 9.95 -6.19 -6.19
C GLY A 74 9.42 -7.08 -5.06
N CYS A 75 8.39 -6.66 -4.31
CA CYS A 75 7.77 -7.53 -3.32
C CYS A 75 7.06 -8.70 -3.99
N THR A 76 7.12 -9.87 -3.35
CA THR A 76 6.44 -11.07 -3.82
C THR A 76 4.93 -11.00 -3.55
N ILE A 77 4.12 -11.71 -4.33
CA ILE A 77 2.66 -11.76 -4.16
C ILE A 77 2.25 -12.12 -2.72
N PRO A 78 2.86 -13.12 -2.04
CA PRO A 78 2.56 -13.41 -0.63
C PRO A 78 2.86 -12.24 0.32
N GLN A 79 3.97 -11.52 0.14
CA GLN A 79 4.31 -10.35 0.95
C GLN A 79 3.27 -9.23 0.77
N ILE A 80 2.88 -8.97 -0.48
CA ILE A 80 1.86 -7.96 -0.82
C ILE A 80 0.50 -8.34 -0.22
N ALA A 81 0.10 -9.60 -0.36
CA ALA A 81 -1.14 -10.11 0.19
C ALA A 81 -1.17 -10.00 1.72
N ALA A 82 -0.06 -10.27 2.40
CA ALA A 82 0.06 -10.17 3.85
C ALA A 82 -0.08 -8.73 4.37
N ILE A 83 0.64 -7.76 3.78
CA ILE A 83 0.61 -6.37 4.24
C ILE A 83 -0.71 -5.68 3.90
N THR A 84 -1.28 -6.01 2.74
CA THR A 84 -2.58 -5.48 2.39
C THR A 84 -3.65 -6.23 3.19
N GLY A 85 -3.61 -7.54 3.33
CA GLY A 85 -4.71 -8.35 3.86
C GLY A 85 -5.69 -8.78 2.76
N HIS A 86 -5.19 -8.96 1.54
CA HIS A 86 -5.95 -9.56 0.44
C HIS A 86 -5.72 -11.06 0.41
N GLN A 87 -6.65 -11.80 -0.20
CA GLN A 87 -6.36 -13.14 -0.69
C GLN A 87 -5.32 -13.08 -1.83
N LEU A 88 -4.59 -14.17 -2.04
CA LEU A 88 -3.56 -14.24 -3.09
C LEU A 88 -4.17 -14.03 -4.48
N GLU A 89 -5.34 -14.60 -4.72
CA GLU A 89 -6.10 -14.51 -5.97
C GLU A 89 -6.50 -13.06 -6.24
N ARG A 90 -6.98 -12.35 -5.21
CA ARG A 90 -7.31 -10.92 -5.34
C ARG A 90 -6.09 -10.08 -5.63
N THR A 91 -4.95 -10.38 -5.00
CA THR A 91 -3.69 -9.67 -5.24
C THR A 91 -3.24 -9.85 -6.70
N LYS A 92 -3.27 -11.09 -7.20
CA LYS A 92 -3.00 -11.39 -8.62
C LYS A 92 -3.92 -10.62 -9.55
N ALA A 93 -5.24 -10.65 -9.32
CA ALA A 93 -6.22 -9.96 -10.16
C ALA A 93 -5.97 -8.44 -10.24
N VAL A 94 -5.59 -7.81 -9.12
CA VAL A 94 -5.22 -6.38 -9.10
C VAL A 94 -3.97 -6.13 -9.93
N LEU A 95 -2.94 -6.97 -9.80
CA LEU A 95 -1.70 -6.84 -10.59
C LEU A 95 -1.97 -7.05 -12.08
N GLU A 96 -2.78 -8.05 -12.46
CA GLU A 96 -3.19 -8.27 -13.85
C GLU A 96 -3.92 -7.06 -14.46
N THR A 97 -4.70 -6.35 -13.65
CA THR A 97 -5.48 -5.19 -14.11
C THR A 97 -4.63 -3.92 -14.19
N TYR A 98 -3.73 -3.71 -13.24
CA TYR A 98 -3.10 -2.39 -13.01
C TYR A 98 -1.59 -2.36 -13.14
N LEU A 99 -0.89 -3.49 -13.16
CA LEU A 99 0.57 -3.54 -13.31
C LEU A 99 0.95 -3.81 -14.77
N PRO A 100 1.48 -2.82 -15.51
CA PRO A 100 1.89 -3.02 -16.90
C PRO A 100 3.12 -3.92 -16.97
N ARG A 101 3.07 -4.97 -17.81
CA ARG A 101 4.23 -5.81 -18.11
C ARG A 101 5.15 -5.08 -19.08
N ASN A 102 6.14 -4.35 -18.56
CA ASN A 102 7.07 -3.58 -19.37
C ASN A 102 8.51 -4.12 -19.31
N SER A 103 9.36 -3.62 -20.21
CA SER A 103 10.77 -4.00 -20.31
C SER A 103 11.57 -3.68 -19.03
N GLU A 104 11.22 -2.63 -18.30
CA GLU A 104 11.90 -2.26 -17.05
C GLU A 104 11.69 -3.31 -15.96
N MET A 105 10.47 -3.86 -15.83
CA MET A 105 10.23 -4.99 -14.93
C MET A 105 11.04 -6.22 -15.31
N ALA A 106 11.17 -6.52 -16.61
CA ALA A 106 11.98 -7.64 -17.07
C ALA A 106 13.47 -7.44 -16.71
N LYS A 107 14.00 -6.22 -16.86
CA LYS A 107 15.37 -5.87 -16.44
C LYS A 107 15.56 -6.02 -14.93
N ALA A 108 14.61 -5.53 -14.13
CA ALA A 108 14.65 -5.67 -12.67
C ALA A 108 14.66 -7.13 -12.22
N ALA A 109 13.92 -8.00 -12.92
CA ALA A 109 13.92 -9.44 -12.65
C ALA A 109 15.31 -10.07 -12.91
N ILE A 110 15.96 -9.74 -14.03
CA ILE A 110 17.32 -10.22 -14.33
C ILE A 110 18.33 -9.69 -13.32
N HIS A 111 18.27 -8.40 -12.97
CA HIS A 111 19.16 -7.82 -11.95
C HIS A 111 19.05 -8.54 -10.60
N THR A 112 17.82 -8.88 -10.19
CA THR A 112 17.57 -9.64 -8.96
C THR A 112 18.15 -11.05 -9.03
N LEU A 113 18.01 -11.74 -10.17
CA LEU A 113 18.59 -13.06 -10.40
C LEU A 113 20.11 -13.03 -10.32
N GLU A 114 20.77 -12.10 -11.00
CA GLU A 114 22.23 -11.97 -10.98
C GLU A 114 22.74 -11.64 -9.58
N SER A 115 22.06 -10.75 -8.85
CA SER A 115 22.36 -10.45 -7.44
C SER A 115 22.25 -11.68 -6.54
N TYR A 116 21.27 -12.56 -6.79
CA TYR A 116 21.14 -13.83 -6.07
C TYR A 116 22.32 -14.77 -6.37
N ARG A 117 22.65 -14.95 -7.65
CA ARG A 117 23.75 -15.83 -8.08
C ARG A 117 25.12 -15.38 -7.57
N ASN A 118 25.35 -14.07 -7.49
CA ASN A 118 26.61 -13.54 -6.97
C ASN A 118 26.76 -13.76 -5.46
N ARG A 119 25.66 -13.66 -4.70
CA ARG A 119 25.66 -13.97 -3.26
C ARG A 119 25.95 -15.45 -2.99
N THR A 120 25.36 -16.36 -3.76
CA THR A 120 25.59 -17.80 -3.56
C THR A 120 27.02 -18.22 -3.92
N LYS A 121 27.59 -17.67 -5.01
CA LYS A 121 29.00 -17.91 -5.38
C LYS A 121 29.98 -17.43 -4.30
N SER A 122 29.73 -16.26 -3.70
CA SER A 122 30.59 -15.69 -2.65
C SER A 122 30.53 -16.45 -1.32
N GLN A 123 29.55 -17.35 -1.14
CA GLN A 123 29.43 -18.22 0.06
C GLN A 123 30.01 -19.62 -0.16
N THR A 124 30.32 -20.00 -1.40
CA THR A 124 30.85 -21.33 -1.77
C THR A 124 32.34 -21.30 -2.17
N SER A 125 32.97 -20.12 -2.15
CA SER A 125 34.43 -19.93 -2.25
C SER A 125 34.99 -19.54 -0.90
#